data_AF-A0A836F7G3-F1
#
_entry.id   AF-A0A836F7G3-F1
#
_cell.length_a   1.000
_cell.length_b   1.000
_cell.length_c   1.000
_cell.angle_alpha   90.00
_cell.angle_beta   90.00
_cell.angle_gamma   90.00
#
_symmetry.space_group_name_H-M   'P 1'
#
loop_
_entity.id
_entity.type
_entity.pdbx_description
1 polymer ?
#
loop_
_entity_poly.entity_id
_entity_poly.type
_entity_poly.pdbx_seq_one_letter_code
_entity_poly.pdbx_strand_id
1 'polypeptide(L)'
;MESLDQSFDTFGTAGIMDGTDMWLPRIMDNATHSTIVDAELSRFPKPLRIFAAVMAIIIMIIGLAGNLLTIVALCKYPKVRNVAAAFIISLCIADFVFCLLVLPFDSIRFINASWADIRFFCIFVPFLRYGNVGVSLLSVAAITINRYIMIAHHDIYSKVYTKYWIAIMIIFCWIFSYGMQIPTLAGVWGKFDYDPNLETCSIVKDRRGYTSKTFLFIMGFLIPCLVIVGCYAKIFWVVHKSESRLRKHAGRTIKSPHTPGRDIRELKQKRSEWRLTKMVLVIFLSFLACYLPITIVKVADAEVRCPECHILGYLLLYFASCVNPIIYVIMNKQYRQAYAGVIGCKWIRATLTPYGSSAPGGAGGLQAHQHDYAQGNFEQRHAVTLTKL
;
A
#
# COMPACT_ATOMS: atom_id res chain seq x y z
N MET A 1 -28.92 -17.52 81.03
CA MET A 1 -29.09 -18.26 82.28
C MET A 1 -28.49 -19.62 82.03
N GLU A 2 -27.29 -19.85 82.55
CA GLU A 2 -26.44 -20.99 82.22
C GLU A 2 -26.68 -22.23 83.11
N SER A 3 -26.30 -23.40 82.62
CA SER A 3 -25.63 -24.55 83.28
C SER A 3 -25.71 -25.75 82.30
N LEU A 4 -24.59 -26.37 81.88
CA LEU A 4 -23.75 -27.38 82.58
C LEU A 4 -24.54 -28.70 82.81
N ASP A 5 -24.03 -29.91 82.57
CA ASP A 5 -22.65 -30.38 82.27
C ASP A 5 -22.74 -31.73 81.45
N GLN A 6 -21.74 -32.58 81.13
CA GLN A 6 -20.33 -32.74 81.54
C GLN A 6 -19.48 -33.52 80.47
N SER A 7 -18.16 -33.50 80.67
CA SER A 7 -17.04 -34.37 80.21
C SER A 7 -17.22 -35.56 79.22
N PHE A 8 -16.22 -35.72 78.32
CA PHE A 8 -15.20 -36.78 78.46
C PHE A 8 -13.90 -36.46 77.68
N ASP A 9 -12.73 -36.73 78.28
CA ASP A 9 -11.42 -36.37 77.75
C ASP A 9 -10.73 -37.49 76.93
N THR A 10 -9.88 -37.11 75.97
CA THR A 10 -8.66 -37.87 75.64
C THR A 10 -7.58 -36.92 75.08
N PHE A 11 -6.31 -37.31 75.14
CA PHE A 11 -5.21 -36.37 75.41
C PHE A 11 -4.09 -36.35 74.34
N GLY A 12 -3.53 -35.16 74.09
CA GLY A 12 -2.30 -34.96 73.29
C GLY A 12 -2.54 -34.66 71.79
N THR A 13 -1.77 -33.80 71.13
CA THR A 13 -0.62 -32.97 71.57
C THR A 13 -0.63 -31.61 70.87
N ALA A 14 -0.34 -30.53 71.59
CA ALA A 14 -0.25 -29.19 71.01
C ALA A 14 1.02 -29.01 70.16
N GLY A 15 0.86 -28.73 68.87
CA GLY A 15 1.90 -28.23 67.97
C GLY A 15 1.67 -26.75 67.68
N ILE A 16 2.72 -25.93 67.74
CA ILE A 16 2.65 -24.47 67.59
C ILE A 16 2.13 -24.10 66.19
N MET A 17 1.11 -23.24 66.12
CA MET A 17 0.66 -22.64 64.87
C MET A 17 1.63 -21.54 64.44
N ASP A 18 2.29 -21.70 63.30
CA ASP A 18 2.92 -20.58 62.58
C ASP A 18 2.03 -20.14 61.41
N GLY A 19 2.00 -18.83 61.14
CA GLY A 19 0.86 -18.14 60.53
C GLY A 19 0.92 -17.92 59.02
N THR A 20 1.61 -18.76 58.26
CA THR A 20 2.14 -18.39 56.92
C THR A 20 1.57 -19.15 55.72
N ASP A 21 1.14 -20.41 55.85
CA ASP A 21 0.83 -21.26 54.67
C ASP A 21 -0.57 -21.08 54.06
N MET A 22 -1.50 -20.39 54.72
CA MET A 22 -2.92 -20.36 54.31
C MET A 22 -3.25 -19.40 53.12
N TRP A 23 -2.25 -18.80 52.48
CA TRP A 23 -2.45 -17.83 51.38
C TRP A 23 -1.89 -18.24 50.01
N LEU A 24 -1.01 -19.23 49.91
CA LEU A 24 -0.35 -19.57 48.64
C LEU A 24 -1.23 -20.30 47.59
N PRO A 25 -2.09 -21.28 47.94
CA PRO A 25 -2.87 -22.01 46.93
C PRO A 25 -3.79 -21.10 46.10
N ARG A 26 -4.43 -20.13 46.76
CA ARG A 26 -5.52 -19.32 46.19
C ARG A 26 -5.05 -18.22 45.21
N ILE A 27 -3.75 -18.08 44.99
CA ILE A 27 -3.17 -17.10 44.04
C ILE A 27 -2.79 -17.77 42.71
N MET A 28 -2.48 -19.08 42.68
CA MET A 28 -2.08 -19.78 41.45
C MET A 28 -3.28 -20.13 40.55
N ASP A 29 -4.44 -20.47 41.12
CA ASP A 29 -5.66 -20.79 40.36
C ASP A 29 -6.26 -19.60 39.60
N ASN A 30 -5.92 -18.37 39.98
CA ASN A 30 -6.48 -17.15 39.39
C ASN A 30 -5.54 -16.48 38.35
N ALA A 31 -4.41 -17.12 38.02
CA ALA A 31 -3.39 -16.61 37.09
C ALA A 31 -3.43 -17.29 35.70
N THR A 32 -4.18 -18.39 35.54
CA THR A 32 -4.18 -19.27 34.36
C THR A 32 -5.42 -19.13 33.47
N HIS A 33 -6.38 -18.26 33.82
CA HIS A 33 -7.72 -18.26 33.22
C HIS A 33 -8.10 -16.99 32.44
N SER A 34 -7.12 -16.28 31.88
CA SER A 34 -7.30 -15.01 31.14
C SER A 34 -6.77 -15.01 29.69
N THR A 35 -6.37 -16.17 29.16
CA THR A 35 -6.00 -16.35 27.73
C THR A 35 -7.04 -17.14 26.92
N ILE A 36 -8.23 -17.36 27.48
CA ILE A 36 -9.40 -17.86 26.75
C ILE A 36 -10.02 -16.71 25.96
N VAL A 37 -9.35 -16.33 24.86
CA VAL A 37 -10.08 -15.90 23.66
C VAL A 37 -10.59 -17.20 23.03
N ASP A 38 -11.86 -17.53 23.28
CA ASP A 38 -12.44 -18.84 23.01
C ASP A 38 -12.10 -19.38 21.61
N ALA A 39 -11.23 -20.39 21.57
CA ALA A 39 -10.98 -21.15 20.35
C ALA A 39 -12.23 -21.91 19.88
N GLU A 40 -13.22 -22.11 20.75
CA GLU A 40 -14.53 -22.74 20.45
C GLU A 40 -15.65 -21.72 20.13
N LEU A 41 -15.50 -20.42 20.43
CA LEU A 41 -16.56 -19.40 20.25
C LEU A 41 -16.22 -18.34 19.17
N SER A 42 -15.05 -18.46 18.52
CA SER A 42 -14.70 -17.65 17.35
C SER A 42 -15.65 -17.94 16.17
N ARG A 43 -16.15 -16.88 15.52
CA ARG A 43 -17.00 -16.97 14.33
C ARG A 43 -16.25 -17.44 13.09
N PHE A 44 -14.92 -17.51 13.15
CA PHE A 44 -14.06 -17.95 12.05
C PHE A 44 -13.52 -19.36 12.32
N PRO A 45 -13.86 -20.38 11.49
CA PRO A 45 -13.38 -21.74 11.68
C PRO A 45 -11.85 -21.86 11.77
N LYS A 46 -11.34 -22.66 12.71
CA LYS A 46 -9.90 -22.85 12.96
C LYS A 46 -9.08 -23.14 11.68
N PRO A 47 -9.50 -24.02 10.74
CA PRO A 47 -8.75 -24.27 9.51
C PRO A 47 -8.65 -23.03 8.60
N LEU A 48 -9.74 -22.26 8.50
CA LEU A 48 -9.82 -21.04 7.71
C LEU A 48 -8.95 -19.93 8.30
N ARG A 49 -8.88 -19.83 9.64
CA ARG A 49 -7.95 -18.95 10.37
C ARG A 49 -6.49 -19.32 10.12
N ILE A 50 -6.13 -20.61 10.20
CA ILE A 50 -4.76 -21.09 9.94
C ILE A 50 -4.35 -20.78 8.49
N PHE A 51 -5.23 -21.05 7.52
CA PHE A 51 -5.02 -20.65 6.12
C PHE A 51 -4.80 -19.14 5.96
N ALA A 52 -5.64 -18.32 6.60
CA ALA A 52 -5.50 -16.86 6.57
C ALA A 52 -4.17 -16.37 7.15
N ALA A 53 -3.71 -16.95 8.27
CA ALA A 53 -2.42 -16.63 8.88
C ALA A 53 -1.25 -16.94 7.93
N VAL A 54 -1.21 -18.15 7.35
CA VAL A 54 -0.15 -18.57 6.40
C VAL A 54 -0.14 -17.65 5.18
N MET A 55 -1.30 -17.36 4.60
CA MET A 55 -1.39 -16.47 3.43
C MET A 55 -0.99 -15.03 3.77
N ALA A 56 -1.36 -14.50 4.93
CA ALA A 56 -0.96 -13.16 5.36
C ALA A 56 0.56 -13.04 5.56
N ILE A 57 1.22 -14.07 6.12
CA ILE A 57 2.68 -14.12 6.28
C ILE A 57 3.38 -14.17 4.91
N ILE A 58 2.88 -14.97 3.96
CA ILE A 58 3.42 -15.02 2.58
C ILE A 58 3.29 -13.64 1.89
N ILE A 59 2.11 -13.01 1.99
CA ILE A 59 1.86 -11.66 1.45
C ILE A 59 2.79 -10.63 2.09
N MET A 60 3.02 -10.70 3.39
CA MET A 60 3.94 -9.83 4.13
C MET A 60 5.37 -9.93 3.61
N ILE A 61 5.90 -11.15 3.42
CA ILE A 61 7.25 -11.37 2.90
C ILE A 61 7.40 -10.82 1.47
N ILE A 62 6.44 -11.12 0.60
CA ILE A 62 6.44 -10.62 -0.79
C ILE A 62 6.31 -9.10 -0.84
N GLY A 63 5.45 -8.51 0.00
CA GLY A 63 5.22 -7.07 0.10
C GLY A 63 6.44 -6.31 0.61
N LEU A 64 7.10 -6.80 1.68
CA LEU A 64 8.35 -6.21 2.19
C LEU A 64 9.45 -6.23 1.12
N ALA A 65 9.71 -7.40 0.52
CA ALA A 65 10.76 -7.55 -0.47
C ALA A 65 10.49 -6.77 -1.77
N GLY A 66 9.27 -6.85 -2.31
CA GLY A 66 8.88 -6.23 -3.58
C GLY A 66 8.83 -4.71 -3.52
N ASN A 67 8.34 -4.13 -2.41
CA ASN A 67 8.31 -2.68 -2.25
C ASN A 67 9.70 -2.11 -1.95
N LEU A 68 10.51 -2.77 -1.10
CA LEU A 68 11.89 -2.35 -0.85
C LEU A 68 12.73 -2.39 -2.14
N LEU A 69 12.61 -3.47 -2.93
CA LEU A 69 13.24 -3.58 -4.26
C LEU A 69 12.78 -2.44 -5.18
N THR A 70 11.51 -2.04 -5.15
CA THR A 70 10.98 -0.96 -5.98
C THR A 70 11.46 0.42 -5.55
N ILE A 71 11.49 0.70 -4.25
CA ILE A 71 12.10 1.92 -3.70
C ILE A 71 13.58 2.00 -4.14
N VAL A 72 14.37 0.95 -3.89
CA VAL A 72 15.80 0.92 -4.22
C VAL A 72 16.04 1.04 -5.73
N ALA A 73 15.27 0.36 -6.58
CA ALA A 73 15.46 0.38 -8.03
C ALA A 73 15.09 1.73 -8.67
N LEU A 74 13.96 2.33 -8.26
CA LEU A 74 13.54 3.65 -8.76
C LEU A 74 14.44 4.76 -8.23
N CYS A 75 14.92 4.65 -6.98
CA CYS A 75 15.92 5.57 -6.44
C CYS A 75 17.28 5.44 -7.13
N LYS A 76 17.82 4.22 -7.34
CA LYS A 76 19.17 4.04 -7.91
C LYS A 76 19.23 4.31 -9.42
N TYR A 77 18.26 3.88 -10.23
CA TYR A 77 18.40 3.87 -11.69
C TYR A 77 17.95 5.21 -12.34
N PRO A 78 18.86 6.05 -12.90
CA PRO A 78 18.48 7.41 -13.28
C PRO A 78 17.45 7.48 -14.42
N LYS A 79 17.47 6.53 -15.36
CA LYS A 79 16.62 6.52 -16.57
C LYS A 79 15.13 6.30 -16.28
N VAL A 80 14.75 5.91 -15.05
CA VAL A 80 13.34 5.78 -14.62
C VAL A 80 12.88 6.89 -13.69
N ARG A 81 13.79 7.75 -13.19
CA ARG A 81 13.45 8.88 -12.31
C ARG A 81 12.64 9.91 -13.08
N ASN A 82 11.33 9.95 -12.83
CA ASN A 82 10.41 10.95 -13.34
C ASN A 82 9.35 11.26 -12.28
N VAL A 83 8.51 12.28 -12.54
CA VAL A 83 7.47 12.77 -11.62
C VAL A 83 6.56 11.65 -11.08
N ALA A 84 6.16 10.68 -11.91
CA ALA A 84 5.34 9.56 -11.45
C ALA A 84 6.14 8.53 -10.65
N ALA A 85 7.43 8.37 -10.91
CA ALA A 85 8.28 7.51 -10.11
C ALA A 85 8.39 8.01 -8.65
N ALA A 86 8.33 9.32 -8.41
CA ALA A 86 8.28 9.88 -7.06
C ALA A 86 6.99 9.48 -6.31
N PHE A 87 5.83 9.60 -6.94
CA PHE A 87 4.56 9.13 -6.35
C PHE A 87 4.50 7.60 -6.20
N ILE A 88 5.11 6.84 -7.13
CA ILE A 88 5.24 5.38 -7.01
C ILE A 88 6.17 4.99 -5.85
N ILE A 89 7.25 5.74 -5.60
CA ILE A 89 8.09 5.55 -4.40
C ILE A 89 7.27 5.83 -3.13
N SER A 90 6.46 6.89 -3.09
CA SER A 90 5.55 7.17 -1.95
C SER A 90 4.54 6.04 -1.71
N LEU A 91 3.95 5.50 -2.78
CA LEU A 91 3.05 4.34 -2.72
C LEU A 91 3.77 3.11 -2.16
N CYS A 92 4.96 2.78 -2.67
CA CYS A 92 5.76 1.66 -2.16
C CYS A 92 6.20 1.85 -0.70
N ILE A 93 6.40 3.09 -0.24
CA ILE A 93 6.69 3.38 1.18
C ILE A 93 5.45 3.11 2.06
N ALA A 94 4.27 3.56 1.65
CA ALA A 94 3.02 3.26 2.37
C ALA A 94 2.72 1.76 2.42
N ASP A 95 2.87 1.07 1.29
CA ASP A 95 2.69 -0.38 1.19
C ASP A 95 3.75 -1.15 2.02
N PHE A 96 5.01 -0.69 2.06
CA PHE A 96 6.06 -1.26 2.91
C PHE A 96 5.78 -1.05 4.40
N VAL A 97 5.36 0.16 4.82
CA VAL A 97 4.97 0.47 6.20
C VAL A 97 3.78 -0.38 6.64
N PHE A 98 2.79 -0.60 5.76
CA PHE A 98 1.68 -1.51 6.00
C PHE A 98 2.15 -2.96 6.21
N CYS A 99 3.07 -3.45 5.36
CA CYS A 99 3.63 -4.79 5.52
C CYS A 99 4.48 -4.94 6.80
N LEU A 100 5.19 -3.89 7.22
CA LEU A 100 6.07 -3.93 8.38
C LEU A 100 5.32 -3.78 9.72
N LEU A 101 4.28 -2.93 9.77
CA LEU A 101 3.65 -2.50 11.02
C LEU A 101 2.17 -2.86 11.17
N VAL A 102 1.51 -3.39 10.13
CA VAL A 102 0.10 -3.84 10.19
C VAL A 102 -0.01 -5.35 10.00
N LEU A 103 0.62 -5.90 8.94
CA LEU A 103 0.51 -7.34 8.64
C LEU A 103 1.00 -8.31 9.75
N PRO A 104 1.99 -8.00 10.61
CA PRO A 104 2.34 -8.89 11.71
C PRO A 104 1.18 -9.07 12.71
N PHE A 105 0.57 -7.95 13.14
CA PHE A 105 -0.58 -7.96 14.05
C PHE A 105 -1.81 -8.58 13.39
N ASP A 106 -2.08 -8.22 12.13
CA ASP A 106 -3.18 -8.81 11.35
C ASP A 106 -2.99 -10.32 11.09
N SER A 107 -1.76 -10.85 11.15
CA SER A 107 -1.47 -12.30 11.13
C SER A 107 -1.68 -12.95 12.50
N ILE A 108 -1.17 -12.34 13.58
CA ILE A 108 -1.34 -12.82 14.98
C ILE A 108 -2.84 -12.88 15.35
N ARG A 109 -3.66 -11.97 14.81
CA ARG A 109 -5.12 -11.98 14.93
C ARG A 109 -5.73 -13.35 14.63
N PHE A 110 -5.34 -13.99 13.53
CA PHE A 110 -5.90 -15.29 13.15
C PHE A 110 -5.42 -16.43 14.05
N ILE A 111 -4.26 -16.28 14.70
CA ILE A 111 -3.71 -17.29 15.61
C ILE A 111 -4.43 -17.22 16.96
N ASN A 112 -4.29 -16.11 17.69
CA ASN A 112 -4.79 -15.96 19.07
C ASN A 112 -5.28 -14.55 19.44
N ALA A 113 -5.17 -13.56 18.54
CA ALA A 113 -5.62 -12.17 18.74
C ALA A 113 -5.06 -11.38 19.94
N SER A 114 -4.05 -11.90 20.66
CA SER A 114 -3.55 -11.39 21.95
C SER A 114 -2.95 -9.97 21.95
N TRP A 115 -2.87 -9.30 20.80
CA TRP A 115 -2.50 -7.88 20.71
C TRP A 115 -3.70 -6.95 20.88
N ALA A 116 -4.93 -7.44 20.72
CA ALA A 116 -6.15 -6.65 20.81
C ALA A 116 -6.41 -6.14 22.23
N ASP A 117 -6.04 -6.94 23.25
CA ASP A 117 -6.16 -6.59 24.67
C ASP A 117 -5.23 -5.42 25.04
N ILE A 118 -4.11 -5.28 24.33
CA ILE A 118 -3.15 -4.20 24.52
C ILE A 118 -3.68 -2.93 23.85
N ARG A 119 -4.28 -2.05 24.67
CA ARG A 119 -4.92 -0.80 24.25
C ARG A 119 -4.12 0.02 23.23
N PHE A 120 -2.80 0.08 23.37
CA PHE A 120 -1.92 0.78 22.43
C PHE A 120 -2.00 0.19 21.01
N PHE A 121 -1.78 -1.12 20.83
CA PHE A 121 -1.87 -1.75 19.51
C PHE A 121 -3.29 -1.73 18.96
N CYS A 122 -4.30 -1.87 19.83
CA CYS A 122 -5.71 -1.74 19.45
C CYS A 122 -6.09 -0.36 18.89
N ILE A 123 -5.32 0.69 19.18
CA ILE A 123 -5.46 2.02 18.56
C ILE A 123 -4.51 2.16 17.35
N PHE A 124 -3.23 1.81 17.54
CA PHE A 124 -2.15 2.06 16.58
C PHE A 124 -2.27 1.25 15.28
N VAL A 125 -2.59 -0.06 15.38
CA VAL A 125 -2.71 -0.94 14.22
C VAL A 125 -3.84 -0.50 13.27
N PRO A 126 -5.09 -0.26 13.72
CA PRO A 126 -6.13 0.26 12.82
C PRO A 126 -5.84 1.68 12.33
N PHE A 127 -5.23 2.55 13.15
CA PHE A 127 -4.80 3.89 12.71
C PHE A 127 -3.84 3.80 11.50
N LEU A 128 -2.80 2.96 11.56
CA LEU A 128 -1.92 2.68 10.43
C LEU A 128 -2.63 1.96 9.26
N ARG A 129 -3.52 1.00 9.55
CA ARG A 129 -4.26 0.24 8.53
C ARG A 129 -5.08 1.17 7.64
N TYR A 130 -5.87 2.07 8.24
CA TYR A 130 -6.71 3.02 7.49
C TYR A 130 -5.89 4.18 6.90
N GLY A 131 -4.88 4.69 7.63
CA GLY A 131 -4.01 5.77 7.14
C GLY A 131 -3.22 5.39 5.89
N ASN A 132 -2.59 4.21 5.85
CA ASN A 132 -1.86 3.75 4.67
C ASN A 132 -2.78 3.48 3.47
N VAL A 133 -3.98 2.92 3.67
CA VAL A 133 -4.99 2.75 2.61
C VAL A 133 -5.29 4.07 1.90
N GLY A 134 -5.53 5.15 2.66
CA GLY A 134 -5.76 6.47 2.08
C GLY A 134 -4.53 7.06 1.38
N VAL A 135 -3.33 6.91 1.95
CA VAL A 135 -2.07 7.34 1.30
C VAL A 135 -1.85 6.62 -0.03
N SER A 136 -2.08 5.30 -0.08
CA SER A 136 -1.92 4.51 -1.29
C SER A 136 -2.91 4.96 -2.38
N LEU A 137 -4.19 5.15 -2.05
CA LEU A 137 -5.18 5.63 -3.03
C LEU A 137 -4.93 7.07 -3.49
N LEU A 138 -4.57 7.98 -2.58
CA LEU A 138 -4.20 9.36 -2.93
C LEU A 138 -2.93 9.41 -3.80
N SER A 139 -1.99 8.49 -3.58
CA SER A 139 -0.82 8.32 -4.45
C SER A 139 -1.23 7.86 -5.85
N VAL A 140 -2.16 6.89 -5.98
CA VAL A 140 -2.72 6.46 -7.27
C VAL A 140 -3.48 7.60 -7.97
N ALA A 141 -4.21 8.42 -7.21
CA ALA A 141 -4.85 9.64 -7.73
C ALA A 141 -3.82 10.64 -8.26
N ALA A 142 -2.76 10.94 -7.50
CA ALA A 142 -1.68 11.84 -7.91
C ALA A 142 -0.95 11.35 -9.17
N ILE A 143 -0.69 10.04 -9.29
CA ILE A 143 -0.12 9.44 -10.50
C ILE A 143 -1.10 9.59 -11.69
N THR A 144 -2.40 9.41 -11.48
CA THR A 144 -3.41 9.54 -12.54
C THR A 144 -3.57 10.99 -13.02
N ILE A 145 -3.61 11.96 -12.10
CA ILE A 145 -3.67 13.40 -12.40
C ILE A 145 -2.41 13.82 -13.19
N ASN A 146 -1.23 13.33 -12.79
CA ASN A 146 0.03 13.52 -13.52
C ASN A 146 -0.08 13.03 -14.98
N ARG A 147 -0.63 11.83 -15.22
CA ARG A 147 -0.87 11.31 -16.57
C ARG A 147 -1.86 12.17 -17.35
N TYR A 148 -2.93 12.63 -16.71
CA TYR A 148 -3.91 13.53 -17.34
C TYR A 148 -3.27 14.86 -17.76
N ILE A 149 -2.57 15.56 -16.86
CA ILE A 149 -1.92 16.85 -17.17
C ILE A 149 -0.83 16.66 -18.23
N MET A 150 -0.03 15.60 -18.16
CA MET A 150 1.00 15.29 -19.17
C MET A 150 0.43 15.11 -20.59
N ILE A 151 -0.74 14.49 -20.72
CA ILE A 151 -1.37 14.15 -22.00
C ILE A 151 -2.26 15.28 -22.54
N ALA A 152 -2.92 16.03 -21.66
CA ALA A 152 -3.93 17.03 -22.04
C ALA A 152 -3.48 18.49 -21.91
N HIS A 153 -2.49 18.80 -21.07
CA HIS A 153 -2.10 20.15 -20.65
C HIS A 153 -0.58 20.32 -20.58
N HIS A 154 0.12 19.92 -21.65
CA HIS A 154 1.58 19.82 -21.69
C HIS A 154 2.30 21.13 -21.31
N ASP A 155 1.76 22.27 -21.74
CA ASP A 155 2.33 23.62 -21.52
C ASP A 155 2.28 24.07 -20.05
N ILE A 156 1.45 23.42 -19.24
CA ILE A 156 1.26 23.67 -17.80
C ILE A 156 2.05 22.63 -16.97
N TYR A 157 2.30 21.43 -17.52
CA TYR A 157 2.94 20.31 -16.83
C TYR A 157 4.28 20.67 -16.17
N SER A 158 5.14 21.44 -16.86
CA SER A 158 6.44 21.87 -16.36
C SER A 158 6.37 22.89 -15.21
N LYS A 159 5.29 23.68 -15.14
CA LYS A 159 5.03 24.67 -14.09
C LYS A 159 4.49 24.01 -12.82
N VAL A 160 3.61 23.02 -12.98
CA VAL A 160 3.00 22.26 -11.88
C VAL A 160 3.99 21.27 -11.25
N TYR A 161 4.67 20.46 -12.06
CA TYR A 161 5.49 19.35 -11.55
C TYR A 161 6.97 19.72 -11.36
N THR A 162 7.23 20.79 -10.61
CA THR A 162 8.57 21.08 -10.08
C THR A 162 8.89 20.16 -8.89
N LYS A 163 10.18 19.98 -8.56
CA LYS A 163 10.61 19.13 -7.43
C LYS A 163 9.94 19.53 -6.10
N TYR A 164 9.77 20.83 -5.88
CA TYR A 164 9.18 21.39 -4.66
C TYR A 164 7.68 21.09 -4.58
N TRP A 165 6.92 21.35 -5.65
CA TRP A 165 5.49 21.03 -5.71
C TRP A 165 5.22 19.52 -5.60
N ILE A 166 6.07 18.67 -6.19
CA ILE A 166 5.96 17.20 -6.03
C ILE A 166 6.12 16.80 -4.55
N ALA A 167 7.07 17.39 -3.83
CA ALA A 167 7.26 17.13 -2.40
C ALA A 167 6.04 17.58 -1.59
N ILE A 168 5.49 18.77 -1.85
CA ILE A 168 4.25 19.25 -1.23
C ILE A 168 3.07 18.30 -1.51
N MET A 169 2.90 17.86 -2.76
CA MET A 169 1.82 16.93 -3.12
C MET A 169 1.94 15.59 -2.39
N ILE A 170 3.15 15.05 -2.22
CA ILE A 170 3.40 13.83 -1.44
C ILE A 170 3.07 14.09 0.04
N ILE A 171 3.62 15.14 0.64
CA ILE A 171 3.38 15.52 2.04
C ILE A 171 1.88 15.71 2.31
N PHE A 172 1.15 16.34 1.39
CA PHE A 172 -0.31 16.47 1.45
C PHE A 172 -1.02 15.10 1.48
N CYS A 173 -0.62 14.13 0.65
CA CYS A 173 -1.24 12.80 0.66
C CYS A 173 -1.10 12.11 2.03
N TRP A 174 0.08 12.23 2.67
CA TRP A 174 0.33 11.70 4.01
C TRP A 174 -0.46 12.45 5.10
N ILE A 175 -0.35 13.79 5.15
CA ILE A 175 -1.00 14.62 6.16
C ILE A 175 -2.52 14.56 6.04
N PHE A 176 -3.09 14.58 4.83
CA PHE A 176 -4.54 14.48 4.63
C PHE A 176 -5.08 13.11 5.06
N SER A 177 -4.43 12.01 4.66
CA SER A 177 -4.88 10.65 5.01
C SER A 177 -4.85 10.41 6.52
N TYR A 178 -3.72 10.67 7.17
CA TYR A 178 -3.60 10.46 8.63
C TYR A 178 -4.34 11.55 9.43
N GLY A 179 -4.45 12.77 8.91
CA GLY A 179 -5.19 13.88 9.51
C GLY A 179 -6.68 13.59 9.64
N MET A 180 -7.30 12.96 8.64
CA MET A 180 -8.70 12.51 8.71
C MET A 180 -8.95 11.49 9.85
N GLN A 181 -7.93 10.76 10.30
CA GLN A 181 -8.05 9.80 11.41
C GLN A 181 -8.01 10.46 12.79
N ILE A 182 -7.53 11.71 12.92
CA ILE A 182 -7.30 12.39 14.21
C ILE A 182 -8.58 12.56 15.05
N PRO A 183 -9.76 12.94 14.50
CA PRO A 183 -11.00 13.01 15.29
C PRO A 183 -11.41 11.68 15.92
N THR A 184 -11.08 10.55 15.28
CA THR A 184 -11.35 9.19 15.79
C THR A 184 -10.25 8.71 16.74
N LEU A 185 -9.01 9.13 16.53
CA LEU A 185 -7.89 8.90 17.46
C LEU A 185 -8.14 9.62 18.81
N ALA A 186 -8.65 10.85 18.76
CA ALA A 186 -9.01 11.64 19.93
C ALA A 186 -10.36 11.22 20.57
N GLY A 187 -11.08 10.25 20.01
CA GLY A 187 -12.41 9.83 20.51
C GLY A 187 -13.54 10.86 20.32
N VAL A 188 -13.28 11.93 19.57
CA VAL A 188 -14.21 13.06 19.33
C VAL A 188 -15.24 12.72 18.24
N TRP A 189 -14.93 11.78 17.33
CA TRP A 189 -15.90 11.27 16.35
C TRP A 189 -15.64 9.80 16.01
N GLY A 190 -16.40 8.90 16.64
CA GLY A 190 -16.04 7.48 16.71
C GLY A 190 -14.80 7.24 17.58
N LYS A 191 -14.43 5.97 17.76
CA LYS A 191 -13.21 5.57 18.48
C LYS A 191 -12.56 4.36 17.82
N PHE A 192 -11.25 4.22 17.98
CA PHE A 192 -10.58 2.93 17.75
C PHE A 192 -10.83 2.01 18.95
N ASP A 193 -11.30 0.80 18.68
CA ASP A 193 -11.61 -0.20 19.71
C ASP A 193 -11.77 -1.61 19.11
N TYR A 194 -11.88 -2.63 19.96
CA TYR A 194 -12.21 -3.98 19.54
C TYR A 194 -13.64 -4.09 18.99
N ASP A 195 -13.79 -4.71 17.83
CA ASP A 195 -15.07 -5.03 17.18
C ASP A 195 -15.31 -6.54 17.30
N PRO A 196 -16.16 -7.01 18.24
CA PRO A 196 -16.27 -8.43 18.59
C PRO A 196 -16.98 -9.26 17.51
N ASN A 197 -17.64 -8.62 16.54
CA ASN A 197 -18.17 -9.34 15.37
C ASN A 197 -17.05 -9.68 14.40
N LEU A 198 -16.10 -8.76 14.21
CA LEU A 198 -15.00 -8.89 13.26
C LEU A 198 -13.73 -9.51 13.86
N GLU A 199 -13.70 -9.77 15.17
CA GLU A 199 -12.53 -10.26 15.91
C GLU A 199 -11.26 -9.44 15.60
N THR A 200 -11.38 -8.10 15.63
CA THR A 200 -10.25 -7.18 15.39
C THR A 200 -10.51 -5.82 16.01
N CYS A 201 -9.42 -5.13 16.37
CA CYS A 201 -9.49 -3.68 16.55
C CYS A 201 -9.78 -2.96 15.22
N SER A 202 -10.66 -1.97 15.30
CA SER A 202 -11.39 -1.35 14.18
C SER A 202 -11.86 0.06 14.59
N ILE A 203 -12.56 0.75 13.70
CA ILE A 203 -13.33 1.95 14.07
C ILE A 203 -14.72 1.51 14.52
N VAL A 204 -15.13 1.87 15.73
CA VAL A 204 -16.47 1.58 16.27
C VAL A 204 -17.22 2.88 16.62
N LYS A 205 -18.45 2.75 17.15
CA LYS A 205 -19.24 3.89 17.63
C LYS A 205 -18.65 4.44 18.94
N ASP A 206 -18.73 5.76 19.11
CA ASP A 206 -18.40 6.43 20.38
C ASP A 206 -19.55 6.29 21.41
N ARG A 207 -19.39 6.90 22.60
CA ARG A 207 -20.41 6.91 23.66
C ARG A 207 -21.73 7.60 23.28
N ARG A 208 -21.78 8.35 22.17
CA ARG A 208 -22.96 9.05 21.63
C ARG A 208 -23.56 8.32 20.42
N GLY A 209 -23.02 7.14 20.06
CA GLY A 209 -23.45 6.35 18.91
C GLY A 209 -22.86 6.78 17.57
N TYR A 210 -22.02 7.83 17.53
CA TYR A 210 -21.44 8.34 16.29
C TYR A 210 -20.24 7.53 15.82
N THR A 211 -20.03 7.44 14.51
CA THR A 211 -18.85 6.82 13.91
C THR A 211 -18.39 7.58 12.66
N SER A 212 -17.07 7.66 12.47
CA SER A 212 -16.44 8.29 11.31
C SER A 212 -16.39 7.39 10.07
N LYS A 213 -16.67 6.08 10.20
CA LYS A 213 -16.58 5.05 9.13
C LYS A 213 -17.10 5.55 7.76
N THR A 214 -18.31 6.12 7.73
CA THR A 214 -18.95 6.61 6.49
C THR A 214 -18.27 7.84 5.90
N PHE A 215 -17.89 8.81 6.74
CA PHE A 215 -17.17 10.02 6.31
C PHE A 215 -15.80 9.67 5.73
N LEU A 216 -15.06 8.78 6.41
CA LEU A 216 -13.75 8.31 5.95
C LEU A 216 -13.85 7.51 4.65
N PHE A 217 -14.91 6.74 4.45
CA PHE A 217 -15.17 6.09 3.16
C PHE A 217 -15.47 7.10 2.04
N ILE A 218 -16.27 8.13 2.30
CA ILE A 218 -16.58 9.15 1.29
C ILE A 218 -15.34 9.98 0.93
N MET A 219 -14.65 10.54 1.93
CA MET A 219 -13.53 11.46 1.74
C MET A 219 -12.22 10.74 1.36
N GLY A 220 -11.95 9.60 2.00
CA GLY A 220 -10.70 8.83 1.83
C GLY A 220 -10.75 7.77 0.74
N PHE A 221 -11.93 7.37 0.25
CA PHE A 221 -12.06 6.37 -0.82
C PHE A 221 -12.90 6.88 -2.01
N LEU A 222 -14.17 7.24 -1.80
CA LEU A 222 -15.10 7.52 -2.91
C LEU A 222 -14.67 8.74 -3.75
N ILE A 223 -14.32 9.86 -3.11
CA ILE A 223 -13.89 11.07 -3.81
C ILE A 223 -12.58 10.83 -4.61
N PRO A 224 -11.49 10.26 -4.04
CA PRO A 224 -10.31 9.87 -4.82
C PRO A 224 -10.63 8.95 -6.01
N CYS A 225 -11.50 7.95 -5.83
CA CYS A 225 -11.93 7.07 -6.92
C CYS A 225 -12.67 7.83 -8.03
N LEU A 226 -13.58 8.75 -7.69
CA LEU A 226 -14.28 9.60 -8.67
C LEU A 226 -13.32 10.54 -9.42
N VAL A 227 -12.31 11.10 -8.74
CA VAL A 227 -11.25 11.90 -9.37
C VAL A 227 -10.43 11.06 -10.36
N ILE A 228 -10.05 9.83 -9.99
CA ILE A 228 -9.32 8.91 -10.86
C ILE A 228 -10.16 8.56 -12.11
N VAL A 229 -11.42 8.18 -11.94
CA VAL A 229 -12.34 7.86 -13.05
C VAL A 229 -12.55 9.08 -13.97
N GLY A 230 -12.75 10.26 -13.38
CA GLY A 230 -12.87 11.52 -14.13
C GLY A 230 -11.62 11.84 -14.96
N CYS A 231 -10.42 11.67 -14.38
CA CYS A 231 -9.16 11.81 -15.11
C CYS A 231 -9.05 10.80 -16.27
N TYR A 232 -9.40 9.52 -16.05
CA TYR A 232 -9.37 8.51 -17.13
C TYR A 232 -10.36 8.81 -18.25
N ALA A 233 -11.59 9.25 -17.94
CA ALA A 233 -12.57 9.68 -18.93
C ALA A 233 -12.03 10.85 -19.78
N LYS A 234 -11.40 11.85 -19.15
CA LYS A 234 -10.77 12.98 -19.87
C LYS A 234 -9.55 12.56 -20.70
N ILE A 235 -8.69 11.66 -20.19
CA ILE A 235 -7.57 11.08 -20.98
C ILE A 235 -8.10 10.37 -22.23
N PHE A 236 -9.07 9.47 -22.07
CA PHE A 236 -9.65 8.70 -23.18
C PHE A 236 -10.28 9.60 -24.24
N TRP A 237 -11.02 10.63 -23.81
CA TRP A 237 -11.60 11.67 -24.66
C TRP A 237 -10.55 12.48 -25.43
N VAL A 238 -9.49 12.93 -24.76
CA VAL A 238 -8.40 13.70 -25.40
C VAL A 238 -7.68 12.85 -26.45
N VAL A 239 -7.40 11.57 -26.15
CA VAL A 239 -6.77 10.64 -27.09
C VAL A 239 -7.67 10.41 -28.32
N HIS A 240 -8.96 10.08 -28.12
CA HIS A 240 -9.90 9.89 -29.24
C HIS A 240 -10.10 11.16 -30.07
N LYS A 241 -10.18 12.34 -29.43
CA LYS A 241 -10.25 13.63 -30.13
C LYS A 241 -8.93 13.97 -30.86
N SER A 242 -7.78 13.42 -30.44
CA SER A 242 -6.52 13.53 -31.19
C SER A 242 -6.52 12.64 -32.43
N GLU A 243 -6.93 11.38 -32.31
CA GLU A 243 -6.99 10.45 -33.45
C GLU A 243 -8.03 10.86 -34.48
N SER A 244 -9.23 11.28 -34.06
CA SER A 244 -10.29 11.75 -34.96
C SER A 244 -9.82 12.96 -35.78
N ARG A 245 -9.08 13.90 -35.16
CA ARG A 245 -8.46 15.02 -35.88
C ARG A 245 -7.40 14.54 -36.87
N LEU A 246 -6.50 13.63 -36.48
CA LEU A 246 -5.46 13.09 -37.37
C LEU A 246 -6.06 12.35 -38.57
N ARG A 247 -7.08 11.50 -38.37
CA ARG A 247 -7.78 10.79 -39.46
C ARG A 247 -8.43 11.76 -40.46
N LYS A 248 -9.06 12.85 -39.98
CA LYS A 248 -9.67 13.88 -40.83
C LYS A 248 -8.66 14.70 -41.65
N HIS A 249 -7.40 14.82 -41.20
CA HIS A 249 -6.34 15.48 -41.98
C HIS A 249 -5.60 14.51 -42.91
N ALA A 250 -5.39 13.26 -42.48
CA ALA A 250 -4.76 12.21 -43.29
C ALA A 250 -5.58 11.81 -44.54
N GLY A 251 -6.89 12.11 -44.57
CA GLY A 251 -7.72 12.02 -45.78
C GLY A 251 -7.60 13.22 -46.73
N ARG A 252 -6.75 14.21 -46.42
CA ARG A 252 -6.51 15.42 -47.23
C ARG A 252 -5.04 15.67 -47.56
N THR A 253 -4.10 15.20 -46.73
CA THR A 253 -2.66 15.31 -47.03
C THR A 253 -2.17 14.13 -47.89
N ILE A 254 -1.71 14.45 -49.11
CA ILE A 254 -0.89 13.53 -49.91
C ILE A 254 0.33 13.14 -49.08
N LYS A 255 0.65 11.84 -49.01
CA LYS A 255 1.78 11.33 -48.24
C LYS A 255 3.09 11.70 -48.93
N SER A 256 3.78 12.74 -48.45
CA SER A 256 5.14 13.05 -48.90
C SER A 256 6.09 11.87 -48.58
N PRO A 257 6.84 11.31 -49.55
CA PRO A 257 7.66 10.10 -49.32
C PRO A 257 8.86 10.27 -48.37
N HIS A 258 9.20 11.49 -47.93
CA HIS A 258 10.54 11.81 -47.42
C HIS A 258 10.74 11.76 -45.89
N THR A 259 9.72 11.47 -45.06
CA THR A 259 9.91 11.38 -43.59
C THR A 259 9.39 10.11 -42.88
N PRO A 260 9.48 8.89 -43.47
CA PRO A 260 8.93 7.68 -42.84
C PRO A 260 9.54 7.36 -41.45
N GLY A 261 10.80 7.73 -41.22
CA GLY A 261 11.46 7.55 -39.91
C GLY A 261 10.85 8.39 -38.77
N ARG A 262 10.23 9.53 -39.09
CA ARG A 262 9.63 10.43 -38.09
C ARG A 262 8.33 9.84 -37.55
N ASP A 263 7.43 9.44 -38.43
CA ASP A 263 6.13 8.86 -38.06
C ASP A 263 6.32 7.60 -37.20
N ILE A 264 7.28 6.75 -37.56
CA ILE A 264 7.63 5.55 -36.79
C ILE A 264 8.13 5.90 -35.38
N ARG A 265 8.87 7.00 -35.21
CA ARG A 265 9.34 7.48 -33.89
C ARG A 265 8.18 8.02 -33.05
N GLU A 266 7.32 8.86 -33.63
CA GLU A 266 6.17 9.44 -32.94
C GLU A 266 5.14 8.35 -32.54
N LEU A 267 4.90 7.36 -33.40
CA LEU A 267 4.06 6.18 -33.09
C LEU A 267 4.67 5.31 -31.97
N LYS A 268 6.00 5.11 -31.96
CA LYS A 268 6.70 4.39 -30.87
C LYS A 268 6.57 5.14 -29.54
N GLN A 269 6.67 6.48 -29.55
CA GLN A 269 6.50 7.31 -28.36
C GLN A 269 5.07 7.23 -27.79
N LYS A 270 4.04 7.48 -28.62
CA LYS A 270 2.63 7.37 -28.20
C LYS A 270 2.30 5.98 -27.63
N ARG A 271 2.82 4.91 -28.24
CA ARG A 271 2.69 3.53 -27.74
C ARG A 271 3.36 3.33 -26.37
N SER A 272 4.45 4.05 -26.08
CA SER A 272 5.13 4.01 -24.77
C SER A 272 4.32 4.73 -23.69
N GLU A 273 3.82 5.94 -23.99
CA GLU A 273 2.99 6.75 -23.08
C GLU A 273 1.65 6.06 -22.76
N TRP A 274 1.04 5.42 -23.76
CA TRP A 274 -0.18 4.64 -23.57
C TRP A 274 0.03 3.40 -22.69
N ARG A 275 1.15 2.68 -22.84
CA ARG A 275 1.50 1.55 -21.96
C ARG A 275 1.64 1.99 -20.50
N LEU A 276 2.27 3.14 -20.26
CA LEU A 276 2.46 3.70 -18.93
C LEU A 276 1.13 4.17 -18.31
N THR A 277 0.22 4.72 -19.13
CA THR A 277 -1.15 5.07 -18.73
C THR A 277 -1.99 3.82 -18.40
N LYS A 278 -1.88 2.76 -19.21
CA LYS A 278 -2.53 1.46 -18.97
C LYS A 278 -2.02 0.81 -17.68
N MET A 279 -0.73 0.92 -17.37
CA MET A 279 -0.16 0.41 -16.10
C MET A 279 -0.83 1.07 -14.89
N VAL A 280 -1.02 2.39 -14.91
CA VAL A 280 -1.65 3.13 -13.81
C VAL A 280 -3.13 2.75 -13.68
N LEU A 281 -3.81 2.48 -14.80
CA LEU A 281 -5.20 2.01 -14.78
C LEU A 281 -5.30 0.61 -14.15
N VAL A 282 -4.35 -0.28 -14.45
CA VAL A 282 -4.30 -1.61 -13.81
C VAL A 282 -4.03 -1.49 -12.30
N ILE A 283 -3.13 -0.59 -11.86
CA ILE A 283 -2.92 -0.32 -10.42
C ILE A 283 -4.24 0.11 -9.74
N PHE A 284 -4.98 1.05 -10.33
CA PHE A 284 -6.26 1.49 -9.79
C PHE A 284 -7.30 0.37 -9.74
N LEU A 285 -7.46 -0.41 -10.82
CA LEU A 285 -8.39 -1.53 -10.87
C LEU A 285 -8.00 -2.65 -9.88
N SER A 286 -6.71 -2.92 -9.70
CA SER A 286 -6.21 -3.84 -8.67
C SER A 286 -6.52 -3.32 -7.26
N PHE A 287 -6.33 -2.03 -6.98
CA PHE A 287 -6.69 -1.43 -5.69
C PHE A 287 -8.19 -1.57 -5.41
N LEU A 288 -9.07 -1.30 -6.39
CA LEU A 288 -10.51 -1.52 -6.27
C LEU A 288 -10.83 -2.99 -6.01
N ALA A 289 -10.27 -3.92 -6.79
CA ALA A 289 -10.51 -5.36 -6.65
C ALA A 289 -10.02 -5.92 -5.31
N CYS A 290 -8.98 -5.32 -4.71
CA CYS A 290 -8.47 -5.71 -3.41
C CYS A 290 -9.27 -5.10 -2.23
N TYR A 291 -9.71 -3.84 -2.35
CA TYR A 291 -10.30 -3.08 -1.24
C TYR A 291 -11.85 -3.13 -1.18
N LEU A 292 -12.53 -3.18 -2.33
CA LEU A 292 -13.99 -3.20 -2.35
C LEU A 292 -14.60 -4.45 -1.69
N PRO A 293 -14.10 -5.69 -1.88
CA PRO A 293 -14.76 -6.88 -1.33
C PRO A 293 -14.92 -6.83 0.19
N ILE A 294 -13.85 -6.51 0.93
CA ILE A 294 -13.92 -6.39 2.39
C ILE A 294 -14.80 -5.22 2.86
N THR A 295 -14.89 -4.16 2.05
CA THR A 295 -15.72 -2.99 2.37
C THR A 295 -17.20 -3.29 2.17
N ILE A 296 -17.55 -4.04 1.13
CA ILE A 296 -18.91 -4.51 0.86
C ILE A 296 -19.33 -5.53 1.92
N VAL A 297 -18.50 -6.55 2.18
CA VAL A 297 -18.80 -7.63 3.13
C VAL A 297 -19.01 -7.10 4.55
N LYS A 298 -18.21 -6.12 5.01
CA LYS A 298 -18.40 -5.46 6.33
C LYS A 298 -19.69 -4.65 6.48
N VAL A 299 -20.39 -4.36 5.38
CA VAL A 299 -21.67 -3.62 5.38
C VAL A 299 -22.85 -4.56 5.12
N ALA A 300 -22.69 -5.53 4.22
CA ALA A 300 -23.71 -6.51 3.88
C ALA A 300 -23.86 -7.64 4.90
N ASP A 301 -22.77 -8.01 5.58
CA ASP A 301 -22.71 -9.11 6.55
C ASP A 301 -22.05 -8.66 7.86
N ALA A 302 -22.73 -7.78 8.60
CA ALA A 302 -22.26 -7.25 9.88
C ALA A 302 -22.25 -8.29 11.02
N GLU A 303 -22.96 -9.41 10.86
CA GLU A 303 -23.02 -10.51 11.82
C GLU A 303 -21.98 -11.61 11.56
N VAL A 304 -21.28 -11.59 10.42
CA VAL A 304 -20.32 -12.62 9.99
C VAL A 304 -21.01 -13.99 9.79
N ARG A 305 -22.08 -13.99 8.99
CA ARG A 305 -22.77 -15.18 8.50
C ARG A 305 -21.99 -15.90 7.38
N CYS A 306 -21.07 -15.20 6.71
CA CYS A 306 -20.12 -15.78 5.75
C CYS A 306 -18.66 -15.49 6.18
N PRO A 307 -18.09 -16.24 7.12
CA PRO A 307 -16.71 -16.04 7.58
C PRO A 307 -15.68 -16.20 6.45
N GLU A 308 -15.96 -17.01 5.43
CA GLU A 308 -15.16 -17.15 4.20
C GLU A 308 -15.12 -15.85 3.40
N CYS A 309 -16.26 -15.18 3.23
CA CYS A 309 -16.37 -13.91 2.53
C CYS A 309 -15.52 -12.83 3.22
N HIS A 310 -15.58 -12.78 4.55
CA HIS A 310 -14.79 -11.87 5.37
C HIS A 310 -13.29 -12.18 5.25
N ILE A 311 -12.86 -13.43 5.44
CA ILE A 311 -11.44 -13.80 5.36
C ILE A 311 -10.85 -13.62 3.95
N LEU A 312 -11.59 -13.98 2.89
CA LEU A 312 -11.18 -13.67 1.51
C LEU A 312 -11.04 -12.16 1.30
N GLY A 313 -11.97 -11.35 1.82
CA GLY A 313 -11.86 -9.90 1.80
C GLY A 313 -10.62 -9.37 2.54
N TYR A 314 -10.29 -9.91 3.72
CA TYR A 314 -9.08 -9.54 4.45
C TYR A 314 -7.81 -9.93 3.68
N LEU A 315 -7.75 -11.13 3.10
CA LEU A 315 -6.60 -11.57 2.27
C LEU A 315 -6.43 -10.71 1.02
N LEU A 316 -7.53 -10.30 0.36
CA LEU A 316 -7.49 -9.37 -0.76
C LEU A 316 -7.00 -7.98 -0.33
N LEU A 317 -7.47 -7.45 0.82
CA LEU A 317 -6.97 -6.21 1.40
C LEU A 317 -5.45 -6.27 1.67
N TYR A 318 -4.94 -7.40 2.15
CA TYR A 318 -3.50 -7.59 2.36
C TYR A 318 -2.73 -7.69 1.04
N PHE A 319 -3.28 -8.41 0.05
CA PHE A 319 -2.66 -8.55 -1.27
C PHE A 319 -2.45 -7.19 -1.98
N ALA A 320 -3.27 -6.19 -1.66
CA ALA A 320 -3.12 -4.81 -2.16
C ALA A 320 -1.70 -4.23 -1.97
N SER A 321 -1.00 -4.55 -0.88
CA SER A 321 0.34 -4.02 -0.62
C SER A 321 1.44 -4.69 -1.45
N CYS A 322 1.22 -5.91 -1.95
CA CYS A 322 2.22 -6.67 -2.72
C CYS A 322 1.95 -6.72 -4.23
N VAL A 323 0.71 -6.41 -4.67
CA VAL A 323 0.34 -6.43 -6.10
C VAL A 323 1.05 -5.34 -6.92
N ASN A 324 1.38 -4.19 -6.32
CA ASN A 324 2.00 -3.05 -7.00
C ASN A 324 3.37 -3.40 -7.65
N PRO A 325 4.35 -3.96 -6.91
CA PRO A 325 5.57 -4.54 -7.49
C PRO A 325 5.34 -5.53 -8.64
N ILE A 326 4.34 -6.40 -8.54
CA ILE A 326 4.02 -7.42 -9.56
C ILE A 326 3.57 -6.73 -10.87
N ILE A 327 2.69 -5.73 -10.78
CA ILE A 327 2.24 -4.93 -11.92
C ILE A 327 3.41 -4.20 -12.58
N TYR A 328 4.33 -3.61 -11.79
CA TYR A 328 5.53 -2.95 -12.31
C TYR A 328 6.45 -3.89 -13.09
N VAL A 329 6.70 -5.10 -12.57
CA VAL A 329 7.48 -6.13 -13.25
C VAL A 329 6.81 -6.55 -14.56
N ILE A 330 5.50 -6.83 -14.57
CA ILE A 330 4.80 -7.29 -15.77
C ILE A 330 4.74 -6.19 -16.85
N MET A 331 4.32 -4.98 -16.47
CA MET A 331 3.89 -3.97 -17.45
C MET A 331 4.98 -2.98 -17.90
N ASN A 332 6.06 -2.78 -17.13
CA ASN A 332 7.06 -1.76 -17.44
C ASN A 332 8.47 -2.34 -17.69
N LYS A 333 8.89 -2.37 -18.97
CA LYS A 333 10.25 -2.81 -19.36
C LYS A 333 11.36 -1.95 -18.74
N GLN A 334 11.15 -0.65 -18.52
CA GLN A 334 12.17 0.21 -17.91
C GLN A 334 12.33 -0.10 -16.41
N TYR A 335 11.23 -0.41 -15.71
CA TYR A 335 11.31 -0.86 -14.31
C TYR A 335 11.96 -2.25 -14.22
N ARG A 336 11.65 -3.20 -15.12
CA ARG A 336 12.41 -4.46 -15.24
C ARG A 336 13.92 -4.26 -15.41
N GLN A 337 14.34 -3.28 -16.21
CA GLN A 337 15.76 -2.95 -16.38
C GLN A 337 16.39 -2.34 -15.12
N ALA A 338 15.63 -1.56 -14.33
CA ALA A 338 16.07 -1.08 -13.03
C ALA A 338 16.19 -2.21 -12.00
N TYR A 339 15.20 -3.12 -11.93
CA TYR A 339 15.22 -4.31 -11.06
C TYR A 339 16.42 -5.22 -11.36
N ALA A 340 16.65 -5.56 -12.63
CA ALA A 340 17.81 -6.35 -13.05
C ALA A 340 19.15 -5.66 -12.73
N GLY A 341 19.18 -4.33 -12.72
CA GLY A 341 20.34 -3.53 -12.29
C GLY A 341 20.60 -3.57 -10.78
N VAL A 342 19.58 -3.75 -9.94
CA VAL A 342 19.72 -3.90 -8.48
C VAL A 342 20.05 -5.35 -8.10
N ILE A 343 19.42 -6.33 -8.75
CA ILE A 343 19.60 -7.76 -8.49
C ILE A 343 20.92 -8.29 -9.10
N GLY A 344 21.62 -7.49 -9.91
CA GLY A 344 22.97 -7.81 -10.43
C GLY A 344 22.99 -8.80 -11.60
N CYS A 345 21.84 -9.32 -12.04
CA CYS A 345 21.74 -10.32 -13.11
C CYS A 345 22.21 -9.78 -14.48
N LYS A 346 23.50 -9.98 -14.78
CA LYS A 346 24.09 -9.74 -16.12
C LYS A 346 23.29 -10.43 -17.24
N TRP A 347 22.72 -11.61 -16.98
CA TRP A 347 21.85 -12.36 -17.90
C TRP A 347 20.61 -11.57 -18.36
N ILE A 348 19.79 -11.04 -17.44
CA ILE A 348 18.56 -10.30 -17.78
C ILE A 348 18.88 -9.03 -18.59
N ARG A 349 20.07 -8.45 -18.38
CA ARG A 349 20.56 -7.30 -19.17
C ARG A 349 20.78 -7.67 -20.64
N ALA A 350 21.25 -8.89 -20.94
CA ALA A 350 21.44 -9.40 -22.30
C ALA A 350 20.11 -9.79 -22.99
N THR A 351 19.15 -10.37 -22.26
CA THR A 351 17.82 -10.73 -22.84
C THR A 351 16.95 -9.52 -23.17
N LEU A 352 17.29 -8.33 -22.65
CA LEU A 352 16.51 -7.09 -22.85
C LEU A 352 17.13 -6.10 -23.83
N THR A 353 18.38 -6.29 -24.24
CA THR A 353 18.95 -5.65 -25.44
C THR A 353 18.35 -6.25 -26.71
N PRO A 354 17.87 -5.44 -27.69
CA PRO A 354 17.48 -5.97 -28.99
C PRO A 354 18.70 -6.59 -29.70
N TYR A 355 18.60 -7.86 -30.11
CA TYR A 355 19.60 -8.51 -30.94
C TYR A 355 19.53 -7.88 -32.34
N GLY A 356 20.57 -7.13 -32.75
CA GLY A 356 20.50 -6.35 -33.99
C GLY A 356 21.49 -5.20 -34.15
N SER A 357 22.78 -5.46 -33.86
CA SER A 357 23.93 -4.70 -34.37
C SER A 357 25.19 -5.57 -34.22
N SER A 358 25.62 -6.21 -35.31
CA SER A 358 26.84 -7.00 -35.32
C SER A 358 28.06 -6.10 -35.49
N ALA A 359 28.94 -6.06 -34.50
CA ALA A 359 30.27 -5.44 -34.60
C ALA A 359 31.25 -6.18 -33.67
N PRO A 360 32.28 -6.86 -34.19
CA PRO A 360 33.28 -7.54 -33.38
C PRO A 360 34.44 -6.60 -32.99
N GLY A 361 34.92 -6.70 -31.75
CA GLY A 361 36.19 -6.07 -31.34
C GLY A 361 36.22 -5.57 -29.89
N GLY A 362 37.41 -5.65 -29.27
CA GLY A 362 37.74 -4.91 -28.05
C GLY A 362 37.32 -5.53 -26.72
N ALA A 363 38.17 -6.41 -26.15
CA ALA A 363 38.17 -6.64 -24.71
C ALA A 363 39.08 -5.59 -24.04
N GLY A 364 38.53 -4.81 -23.10
CA GLY A 364 39.25 -3.77 -22.34
C GLY A 364 38.45 -2.47 -22.19
N GLY A 365 38.66 -1.73 -21.09
CA GLY A 365 38.08 -0.39 -20.90
C GLY A 365 36.93 -0.23 -19.89
N LEU A 366 36.89 -1.02 -18.80
CA LEU A 366 35.79 -0.97 -17.81
C LEU A 366 36.14 -0.14 -16.57
N GLN A 367 36.53 1.14 -16.74
CA GLN A 367 36.77 2.04 -15.59
C GLN A 367 36.58 3.56 -15.84
N ALA A 368 36.68 4.08 -17.08
CA ALA A 368 36.76 5.53 -17.32
C ALA A 368 35.42 6.31 -17.23
N HIS A 369 34.27 5.66 -17.46
CA HIS A 369 33.08 6.37 -17.97
C HIS A 369 32.19 7.10 -16.94
N GLN A 370 32.67 7.36 -15.72
CA GLN A 370 31.84 7.91 -14.63
C GLN A 370 32.11 9.38 -14.24
N HIS A 371 33.16 10.02 -14.77
CA HIS A 371 33.46 11.43 -14.47
C HIS A 371 32.82 12.45 -15.44
N ASP A 372 32.85 12.22 -16.76
CA ASP A 372 32.40 13.21 -17.77
C ASP A 372 30.94 13.68 -17.64
N TYR A 373 30.07 12.83 -17.06
CA TYR A 373 28.64 13.15 -16.90
C TYR A 373 28.35 14.31 -15.92
N ALA A 374 29.35 14.75 -15.15
CA ALA A 374 29.24 15.96 -14.33
C ALA A 374 29.48 17.25 -15.14
N GLN A 375 30.42 17.22 -16.09
CA GLN A 375 31.02 18.43 -16.66
C GLN A 375 30.23 18.98 -17.86
N GLY A 376 29.83 18.12 -18.80
CA GLY A 376 29.02 18.53 -19.97
C GLY A 376 27.62 19.07 -19.64
N ASN A 377 27.16 18.89 -18.40
CA ASN A 377 25.88 19.42 -17.90
C ASN A 377 25.98 20.90 -17.43
N PHE A 378 27.20 21.44 -17.34
CA PHE A 378 27.45 22.83 -16.93
C PHE A 378 27.55 23.76 -18.14
N GLU A 379 28.35 23.41 -19.15
CA GLU A 379 28.51 24.19 -20.39
C GLU A 379 27.20 24.34 -21.16
N GLN A 380 26.43 23.25 -21.26
CA GLN A 380 25.14 23.23 -21.98
C GLN A 380 24.05 24.09 -21.31
N ARG A 381 24.28 24.61 -20.09
CA ARG A 381 23.42 25.62 -19.46
C ARG A 381 23.78 27.06 -19.80
N HIS A 382 25.04 27.37 -20.11
CA HIS A 382 25.43 28.71 -20.53
C HIS A 382 25.09 28.99 -22.01
N ALA A 383 25.25 27.98 -22.88
CA ALA A 383 24.99 28.11 -24.32
C ALA A 383 23.53 28.46 -24.70
N VAL A 384 22.56 28.21 -23.83
CA VAL A 384 21.11 28.43 -24.11
C VAL A 384 20.66 29.86 -23.77
N THR A 385 21.44 30.62 -23.01
CA THR A 385 21.08 31.95 -22.50
C THR A 385 21.46 33.09 -23.46
N LEU A 386 22.26 32.82 -24.50
CA LEU A 386 22.83 33.83 -25.41
C LEU A 386 22.27 33.76 -26.85
N THR A 387 21.00 33.39 -27.02
CA THR A 387 20.37 33.35 -28.36
C THR A 387 18.93 33.88 -28.41
N LYS A 388 18.48 34.60 -27.38
CA LYS A 388 17.20 35.34 -27.37
C LYS A 388 17.27 36.60 -26.52
N LEU A 389 17.61 37.71 -27.17
CA LEU A 389 17.64 39.09 -26.67
C LEU A 389 18.59 39.30 -25.48
#